data_AF-A0A3Q0DLD7-F1
#
_entry.id   AF-A0A3Q0DLD7-F1
#
_cell.length_a   1.000
_cell.length_b   1.000
_cell.length_c   1.000
_cell.angle_alpha   90.00
_cell.angle_beta   90.00
_cell.angle_gamma   90.00
#
_symmetry.space_group_name_H-M   'P 1'
#
loop_
_entity.id
_entity.type
_entity.pdbx_description
1 polymer ?
#
loop_
_entity_poly.entity_id
_entity_poly.type
_entity_poly.pdbx_seq_one_letter_code
_entity_poly.pdbx_strand_id
1 'polypeptide(L)'
;MVKSYLPHNIPQREVVDTTGLNQSHLSQHLNKGTPMKTQKRDALYTWYVRKQREVAQQFTHAGQGGLIEEPTGDELPTKKGRRNRFKWGPASQQILFQAYERQKNPSKEERGTLVEECNRAECIQRGVSPSQAQGLGSNLVMEVRVYNWFANRRKEEAFWHKLAMNTYSGPPPGPGPGPALPAHSSPGLLPPALSPSKVHGECY
;
A
#
# COMPACT_ATOMS: atom_id res chain seq x y z
N MET A 1 -21.76 5.01 -10.66
CA MET A 1 -21.25 4.24 -11.80
C MET A 1 -19.80 4.55 -12.21
N VAL A 2 -19.05 5.49 -11.59
CA VAL A 2 -17.63 5.77 -11.98
C VAL A 2 -16.62 4.77 -11.40
N LYS A 3 -16.93 4.15 -10.26
CA LYS A 3 -16.06 3.20 -9.53
C LYS A 3 -15.59 1.99 -10.35
N SER A 4 -16.48 1.45 -11.19
CA SER A 4 -16.21 0.29 -12.05
C SER A 4 -15.30 0.63 -13.23
N TYR A 5 -15.17 1.91 -13.58
CA TYR A 5 -14.42 2.39 -14.74
C TYR A 5 -13.08 3.06 -14.38
N LEU A 6 -12.58 2.89 -13.15
CA LEU A 6 -11.15 3.08 -12.85
C LEU A 6 -10.41 1.72 -12.77
N PRO A 7 -10.46 0.82 -13.79
CA PRO A 7 -9.77 -0.47 -13.76
C PRO A 7 -8.24 -0.33 -13.76
N HIS A 8 -7.70 0.88 -13.93
CA HIS A 8 -6.28 1.14 -14.15
C HIS A 8 -5.46 1.38 -12.87
N ASN A 9 -6.00 1.09 -11.69
CA ASN A 9 -5.31 1.32 -10.41
C ASN A 9 -4.80 2.79 -10.28
N ILE A 10 -5.56 3.73 -10.85
CA ILE A 10 -5.17 5.14 -10.91
C ILE A 10 -5.25 5.75 -9.50
N PRO A 11 -4.19 6.41 -9.01
CA PRO A 11 -4.22 7.02 -7.70
C PRO A 11 -5.26 8.13 -7.63
N GLN A 12 -6.13 8.09 -6.62
CA GLN A 12 -7.10 9.16 -6.36
C GLN A 12 -6.42 10.55 -6.21
N ARG A 13 -5.17 10.56 -5.76
CA ARG A 13 -4.33 11.77 -5.70
C ARG A 13 -4.21 12.45 -7.06
N GLU A 14 -3.98 11.71 -8.14
CA GLU A 14 -3.80 12.29 -9.47
C GLU A 14 -5.06 13.04 -9.92
N VAL A 15 -6.22 12.48 -9.58
CA VAL A 15 -7.52 13.12 -9.80
C VAL A 15 -7.60 14.43 -9.03
N VAL A 16 -7.28 14.42 -7.74
CA VAL A 16 -7.30 15.61 -6.87
C VAL A 16 -6.36 16.69 -7.38
N ASP A 17 -5.12 16.33 -7.72
CA ASP A 17 -4.08 17.25 -8.18
C ASP A 17 -4.47 17.92 -9.53
N THR A 18 -5.22 17.22 -10.39
CA THR A 18 -5.64 17.74 -11.71
C THR A 18 -6.98 18.48 -11.68
N THR A 19 -7.94 17.99 -10.89
CA THR A 19 -9.31 18.53 -10.84
C THR A 19 -9.52 19.59 -9.77
N GLY A 20 -8.60 19.71 -8.81
CA GLY A 20 -8.76 20.59 -7.64
C GLY A 20 -9.86 20.13 -6.67
N LEU A 21 -10.36 18.89 -6.81
CA LEU A 21 -11.40 18.35 -5.93
C LEU A 21 -10.83 18.00 -4.55
N ASN A 22 -11.66 18.15 -3.51
CA ASN A 22 -11.27 17.74 -2.17
C ASN A 22 -11.12 16.21 -2.09
N GLN A 23 -9.99 15.72 -1.58
CA GLN A 23 -9.68 14.28 -1.52
C GLN A 23 -10.71 13.48 -0.71
N SER A 24 -11.13 13.99 0.44
CA SER A 24 -12.12 13.32 1.29
C SER A 24 -13.49 13.28 0.62
N HIS A 25 -13.96 14.41 0.06
CA HIS A 25 -15.25 14.46 -0.63
C HIS A 25 -15.26 13.58 -1.89
N LEU A 26 -14.17 13.56 -2.66
CA LEU A 26 -14.02 12.67 -3.81
C LEU A 26 -14.04 11.20 -3.35
N SER A 27 -13.40 10.87 -2.23
CA SER A 27 -13.40 9.51 -1.69
C SER A 27 -14.77 9.08 -1.23
N GLN A 28 -15.51 9.94 -0.53
CA GLN A 28 -16.87 9.65 -0.11
C GLN A 28 -17.83 9.51 -1.30
N HIS A 29 -17.69 10.35 -2.33
CA HIS A 29 -18.52 10.26 -3.52
C HIS A 29 -18.26 8.95 -4.28
N LEU A 30 -16.99 8.61 -4.51
CA LEU A 30 -16.62 7.38 -5.20
C LEU A 30 -16.95 6.14 -4.36
N ASN A 31 -16.69 6.19 -3.04
CA ASN A 31 -16.80 5.01 -2.18
C ASN A 31 -18.17 4.76 -1.57
N LYS A 32 -18.80 5.83 -1.08
CA LYS A 32 -20.04 5.82 -0.31
C LYS A 32 -21.23 6.39 -1.10
N GLY A 33 -21.01 6.89 -2.33
CA GLY A 33 -22.08 7.45 -3.16
C GLY A 33 -22.61 8.80 -2.67
N THR A 34 -21.88 9.52 -1.81
CA THR A 34 -22.34 10.82 -1.30
C THR A 34 -22.59 11.79 -2.46
N PRO A 35 -23.65 12.61 -2.42
CA PRO A 35 -23.96 13.55 -3.49
C PRO A 35 -22.79 14.52 -3.73
N MET A 36 -22.54 14.80 -5.01
CA MET A 36 -21.54 15.76 -5.47
C MET A 36 -22.20 16.77 -6.39
N LYS A 37 -21.87 18.06 -6.21
CA LYS A 37 -22.39 19.15 -7.06
C LYS A 37 -22.07 18.90 -8.53
N THR A 38 -22.98 19.26 -9.42
CA THR A 38 -22.85 19.07 -10.88
C THR A 38 -21.52 19.61 -11.41
N GLN A 39 -21.15 20.86 -11.08
CA GLN A 39 -19.87 21.45 -11.50
C GLN A 39 -18.63 20.59 -11.13
N LYS A 40 -18.61 20.02 -9.92
CA LYS A 40 -17.50 19.16 -9.46
C LYS A 40 -17.51 17.81 -10.18
N ARG A 41 -18.70 17.29 -10.45
CA ARG A 41 -18.92 16.05 -11.18
C ARG A 41 -18.52 16.20 -12.65
N ASP A 42 -18.79 17.35 -13.27
CA ASP A 42 -18.38 17.65 -14.65
C ASP A 42 -16.86 17.70 -14.75
N ALA A 43 -16.18 18.36 -13.82
CA ALA A 43 -14.71 18.35 -13.74
C ALA A 43 -14.14 16.93 -13.62
N LEU A 44 -14.77 16.07 -12.82
CA LEU A 44 -14.41 14.66 -12.69
C LEU A 44 -14.62 13.88 -14.00
N TYR A 45 -15.74 14.10 -14.69
CA TYR A 45 -16.04 13.45 -15.97
C TYR A 45 -15.10 13.90 -17.09
N THR A 46 -14.83 15.21 -17.21
CA THR A 46 -13.86 15.74 -18.18
C THR A 46 -12.48 15.15 -17.96
N TRP A 47 -12.02 15.10 -16.70
CA TRP A 47 -10.76 14.45 -16.36
C TRP A 47 -10.77 12.96 -16.74
N TYR A 48 -11.87 12.25 -16.43
CA TYR A 48 -12.00 10.82 -16.72
C TYR A 48 -11.91 10.52 -18.21
N VAL A 49 -12.64 11.24 -19.07
CA VAL A 49 -12.61 11.03 -20.52
C VAL A 49 -11.22 11.34 -21.09
N ARG A 50 -10.58 12.41 -20.63
CA ARG A 50 -9.19 12.73 -21.01
C ARG A 50 -8.24 11.61 -20.57
N LYS A 51 -8.39 11.11 -19.35
CA LYS A 51 -7.52 10.05 -18.80
C LYS A 51 -7.69 8.72 -19.55
N GLN A 52 -8.90 8.38 -19.97
CA GLN A 52 -9.12 7.19 -20.79
C GLN A 52 -8.34 7.26 -22.12
N ARG A 53 -8.31 8.43 -22.77
CA ARG A 53 -7.54 8.63 -24.01
C ARG A 53 -6.03 8.50 -23.76
N GLU A 54 -5.52 9.10 -22.68
CA GLU A 54 -4.11 9.00 -22.30
C GLU A 54 -3.70 7.55 -22.02
N VAL A 55 -4.53 6.79 -21.28
CA VAL A 55 -4.26 5.38 -20.99
C VAL A 55 -4.29 4.54 -22.26
N ALA A 56 -5.25 4.76 -23.15
CA ALA A 56 -5.31 4.07 -24.44
C ALA A 56 -4.04 4.34 -25.26
N GLN A 57 -3.59 5.59 -25.34
CA GLN A 57 -2.34 5.97 -26.01
C GLN A 57 -1.11 5.29 -25.39
N GLN A 58 -1.03 5.19 -24.07
CA GLN A 58 0.08 4.49 -23.40
C GLN A 58 0.20 3.02 -23.84
N PHE A 59 -0.91 2.32 -24.04
CA PHE A 59 -0.88 0.93 -24.54
C PHE A 59 -0.59 0.84 -26.03
N THR A 60 -1.06 1.79 -26.85
CA THR A 60 -0.75 1.84 -28.28
C THR A 60 0.74 2.11 -28.52
N HIS A 61 1.32 3.11 -27.86
CA HIS A 61 2.74 3.45 -28.02
C HIS A 61 3.67 2.43 -27.35
N ALA A 62 3.27 1.82 -26.23
CA ALA A 62 4.06 0.76 -25.60
C ALA A 62 4.13 -0.55 -26.42
N GLY A 63 3.16 -0.78 -27.32
CA GLY A 63 3.18 -1.91 -28.27
C GLY A 63 4.04 -1.66 -29.51
N GLN A 64 4.36 -0.40 -29.81
CA GLN A 64 5.29 -0.01 -30.86
C GLN A 64 6.71 -0.01 -30.29
N GLY A 65 7.29 -1.21 -30.15
CA GLY A 65 8.70 -1.34 -29.84
C GLY A 65 9.55 -0.59 -30.88
N GLY A 66 10.17 0.51 -30.47
CA GLY A 66 11.49 0.90 -30.95
C GLY A 66 11.65 1.66 -32.28
N LEU A 67 10.61 2.23 -32.89
CA LEU A 67 10.79 3.10 -34.08
C LEU A 67 9.73 4.20 -34.15
N ILE A 68 9.98 5.37 -33.56
CA ILE A 68 9.42 6.64 -34.08
C ILE A 68 10.49 7.71 -33.90
N GLU A 69 10.95 8.20 -35.03
CA GLU A 69 11.80 9.37 -35.21
C GLU A 69 11.25 10.59 -34.46
N GLU A 70 12.15 11.41 -33.95
CA GLU A 70 11.87 12.72 -33.37
C GLU A 70 10.95 13.57 -34.27
N PRO A 71 9.72 13.92 -33.86
CA PRO A 71 9.05 15.07 -34.42
C PRO A 71 9.41 16.27 -33.55
N THR A 72 10.20 17.15 -34.15
CA THR A 72 10.37 18.54 -33.72
C THR A 72 9.00 19.21 -33.53
N GLY A 73 8.84 19.95 -32.43
CA GLY A 73 7.99 21.13 -32.41
C GLY A 73 6.73 21.05 -31.53
N ASP A 74 6.82 21.72 -30.38
CA ASP A 74 5.72 22.42 -29.72
C ASP A 74 4.67 21.58 -28.98
N GLU A 75 5.06 21.00 -27.83
CA GLU A 75 4.06 20.71 -26.78
C GLU A 75 4.56 21.20 -25.41
N LEU A 76 3.77 22.10 -24.86
CA LEU A 76 3.85 22.76 -23.55
C LEU A 76 4.56 21.91 -22.47
N PRO A 77 5.31 22.54 -21.54
CA PRO A 77 5.89 21.84 -20.40
C PRO A 77 4.75 21.39 -19.48
N THR A 78 4.15 20.24 -19.79
CA THR A 78 3.17 19.59 -18.94
C THR A 78 3.92 19.30 -17.65
N LYS A 79 3.61 20.10 -16.63
CA LYS A 79 4.15 20.03 -15.27
C LYS A 79 4.43 18.57 -14.95
N LYS A 80 5.72 18.22 -14.84
CA LYS A 80 6.17 16.88 -14.42
C LYS A 80 5.56 16.60 -13.05
N GLY A 81 4.35 16.05 -13.08
CA GLY A 81 3.63 15.62 -11.90
C GLY A 81 4.45 14.55 -11.21
N ARG A 82 4.32 14.49 -9.89
CA ARG A 82 4.98 13.47 -9.07
C ARG A 82 4.66 12.09 -9.67
N ARG A 83 5.68 11.33 -10.07
CA ARG A 83 5.53 10.02 -10.71
C ARG A 83 4.64 9.11 -9.84
N ASN A 84 3.66 8.46 -10.46
CA ASN A 84 2.68 7.64 -9.77
C ASN A 84 3.34 6.51 -8.98
N ARG A 85 2.87 6.30 -7.73
CA ARG A 85 3.38 5.24 -6.86
C ARG A 85 2.76 3.90 -7.27
N PHE A 86 3.62 2.93 -7.52
CA PHE A 86 3.24 1.54 -7.82
C PHE A 86 2.24 0.99 -6.80
N LYS A 87 1.25 0.25 -7.29
CA LYS A 87 0.29 -0.50 -6.48
C LYS A 87 0.09 -1.90 -7.03
N TRP A 88 0.06 -2.87 -6.13
CA TRP A 88 -0.29 -4.25 -6.47
C TRP A 88 -1.79 -4.36 -6.78
N GLY A 89 -2.13 -4.77 -8.01
CA GLY A 89 -3.51 -5.11 -8.37
C GLY A 89 -3.93 -6.46 -7.78
N PRO A 90 -5.25 -6.74 -7.69
CA PRO A 90 -5.77 -7.95 -7.08
C PRO A 90 -5.32 -9.23 -7.82
N ALA A 91 -5.23 -9.20 -9.16
CA ALA A 91 -4.74 -10.34 -9.94
C ALA A 91 -3.28 -10.67 -9.62
N SER A 92 -2.40 -9.67 -9.60
CA SER A 92 -1.00 -9.87 -9.20
C SER A 92 -0.88 -10.39 -7.76
N GLN A 93 -1.69 -9.86 -6.83
CA GLN A 93 -1.64 -10.28 -5.43
C GLN A 93 -2.01 -11.76 -5.27
N GLN A 94 -3.03 -12.24 -5.98
CA GLN A 94 -3.46 -13.63 -5.92
C GLN A 94 -2.33 -14.58 -6.33
N ILE A 95 -1.62 -14.27 -7.42
CA ILE A 95 -0.47 -15.04 -7.90
C ILE A 95 0.64 -15.04 -6.84
N LEU A 96 0.98 -13.88 -6.30
CA LEU A 96 2.04 -13.75 -5.29
C LEU A 96 1.73 -14.53 -4.01
N PHE A 97 0.48 -14.53 -3.55
CA PHE A 97 0.06 -15.33 -2.41
C PHE A 97 0.21 -16.82 -2.68
N GLN A 98 -0.29 -17.29 -3.83
CA GLN A 98 -0.19 -18.71 -4.18
C GLN A 98 1.27 -19.16 -4.32
N ALA A 99 2.14 -18.31 -4.86
CA ALA A 99 3.57 -18.56 -4.94
C ALA A 99 4.24 -18.57 -3.56
N TYR A 100 3.82 -17.68 -2.65
CA TYR A 100 4.34 -17.61 -1.29
C TYR A 100 4.04 -18.86 -0.46
N GLU A 101 2.84 -19.40 -0.61
CA GLU A 101 2.44 -20.65 0.06
C GLU A 101 3.30 -21.84 -0.39
N ARG A 102 3.68 -21.87 -1.66
CA ARG A 102 4.60 -22.89 -2.20
C ARG A 102 6.03 -22.65 -1.73
N GLN A 103 6.49 -21.40 -1.79
CA GLN A 103 7.88 -21.06 -1.50
C GLN A 103 8.04 -19.63 -0.96
N LYS A 104 8.39 -19.52 0.32
CA LYS A 104 8.55 -18.23 1.02
C LYS A 104 9.81 -17.45 0.60
N ASN A 105 10.79 -18.12 -0.02
CA ASN A 105 12.06 -17.56 -0.49
C ASN A 105 12.30 -17.91 -1.96
N PRO A 106 11.63 -17.22 -2.91
CA PRO A 106 11.84 -17.47 -4.33
C PRO A 106 13.24 -17.04 -4.76
N SER A 107 13.86 -17.85 -5.62
CA SER A 107 15.11 -17.56 -6.33
C SER A 107 14.96 -16.40 -7.31
N LYS A 108 16.08 -15.93 -7.91
CA LYS A 108 16.02 -14.84 -8.90
C LYS A 108 15.19 -15.23 -10.12
N GLU A 109 15.34 -16.47 -10.59
CA GLU A 109 14.61 -17.02 -11.73
C GLU A 109 13.11 -17.11 -11.44
N GLU A 110 12.73 -17.68 -10.30
CA GLU A 110 11.32 -17.78 -9.90
C GLU A 110 10.68 -16.39 -9.75
N ARG A 111 11.43 -15.39 -9.26
CA ARG A 111 10.94 -14.01 -9.25
C ARG A 111 10.72 -13.47 -10.65
N GLY A 112 11.58 -13.78 -11.60
CA GLY A 112 11.41 -13.45 -13.02
C GLY A 112 10.10 -14.01 -13.56
N THR A 113 9.84 -15.30 -13.32
CA THR A 113 8.58 -15.96 -13.71
C THR A 113 7.37 -15.26 -13.10
N LEU A 114 7.41 -14.93 -11.80
CA LEU A 114 6.32 -14.22 -11.13
C LEU A 114 6.10 -12.81 -11.68
N VAL A 115 7.15 -12.11 -12.10
CA VAL A 115 7.03 -10.80 -12.74
C VAL A 115 6.24 -10.91 -14.03
N GLU A 116 6.60 -11.86 -14.89
CA GLU A 116 5.91 -12.09 -16.16
C GLU A 116 4.46 -12.51 -15.95
N GLU A 117 4.21 -13.42 -15.00
CA GLU A 117 2.87 -13.91 -14.68
C GLU A 117 1.98 -12.78 -14.12
N CYS A 118 2.49 -11.96 -13.20
CA CYS A 118 1.76 -10.82 -12.67
C CYS A 118 1.44 -9.79 -13.76
N ASN A 119 2.43 -9.43 -14.59
CA ASN A 119 2.22 -8.46 -15.67
C ASN A 119 1.22 -8.99 -16.71
N ARG A 120 1.29 -10.27 -17.05
CA ARG A 120 0.32 -10.94 -17.94
C ARG A 120 -1.09 -10.86 -17.36
N ALA A 121 -1.25 -11.18 -16.07
CA ALA A 121 -2.54 -11.15 -15.41
C ALA A 121 -3.13 -9.72 -15.31
N GLU A 122 -2.29 -8.71 -15.03
CA GLU A 122 -2.71 -7.31 -15.02
C GLU A 122 -3.12 -6.82 -16.42
N CYS A 123 -2.43 -7.26 -17.47
CA CYS A 123 -2.81 -6.98 -18.85
C CYS A 123 -4.17 -7.58 -19.19
N ILE A 124 -4.37 -8.86 -18.89
CA ILE A 124 -5.64 -9.56 -19.14
C ILE A 124 -6.78 -8.90 -18.36
N GLN A 125 -6.57 -8.55 -17.08
CA GLN A 125 -7.57 -7.85 -16.28
C GLN A 125 -7.96 -6.49 -16.86
N ARG A 126 -7.05 -5.83 -17.59
CA ARG A 126 -7.27 -4.55 -18.26
C ARG A 126 -7.74 -4.68 -19.71
N GLY A 127 -7.89 -5.91 -20.22
CA GLY A 127 -8.32 -6.17 -21.60
C GLY A 127 -7.26 -5.82 -22.66
N VAL A 128 -5.99 -5.76 -22.28
CA VAL A 128 -4.87 -5.46 -23.20
C VAL A 128 -4.01 -6.69 -23.44
N SER A 129 -3.33 -6.75 -24.58
CA SER A 129 -2.46 -7.88 -24.90
C SER A 129 -1.28 -7.96 -23.91
N PRO A 130 -0.87 -9.17 -23.47
CA PRO A 130 0.34 -9.35 -22.65
C PRO A 130 1.60 -8.76 -23.28
N SER A 131 1.68 -8.68 -24.61
CA SER A 131 2.80 -8.04 -25.32
C SER A 131 2.93 -6.54 -25.05
N GLN A 132 1.85 -5.88 -24.59
CA GLN A 132 1.82 -4.46 -24.27
C GLN A 132 2.02 -4.18 -22.77
N ALA A 133 2.62 -5.12 -22.02
CA ALA A 133 2.84 -4.98 -20.58
C ALA A 133 3.59 -3.69 -20.19
N GLN A 134 4.47 -3.17 -21.06
CA GLN A 134 5.15 -1.88 -20.83
C GLN A 134 4.16 -0.70 -20.68
N GLY A 135 2.96 -0.81 -21.27
CA GLY A 135 1.88 0.18 -21.11
C GLY A 135 1.28 0.22 -19.71
N LEU A 136 1.61 -0.74 -18.83
CA LEU A 136 1.27 -0.66 -17.40
C LEU A 136 1.99 0.50 -16.69
N GLY A 137 3.09 1.00 -17.26
CA GLY A 137 3.79 2.21 -16.83
C GLY A 137 4.20 2.15 -15.36
N SER A 138 3.67 3.05 -14.54
CA SER A 138 3.95 3.10 -13.09
C SER A 138 3.49 1.87 -12.30
N ASN A 139 2.61 1.05 -12.89
CA ASN A 139 2.10 -0.19 -12.32
C ASN A 139 2.75 -1.44 -12.93
N LEU A 140 3.79 -1.29 -13.76
CA LEU A 140 4.56 -2.41 -14.26
C LEU A 140 5.25 -3.15 -13.10
N VAL A 141 5.04 -4.45 -13.02
CA VAL A 141 5.70 -5.32 -12.05
C VAL A 141 7.14 -5.56 -12.51
N MET A 142 8.09 -5.43 -11.58
CA MET A 142 9.52 -5.67 -11.79
C MET A 142 10.05 -6.61 -10.70
N GLU A 143 11.20 -7.23 -10.94
CA GLU A 143 11.83 -8.18 -9.99
C GLU A 143 11.99 -7.58 -8.60
N VAL A 144 12.45 -6.32 -8.52
CA VAL A 144 12.64 -5.60 -7.25
C VAL A 144 11.32 -5.44 -6.48
N ARG A 145 10.17 -5.34 -7.18
CA ARG A 145 8.85 -5.24 -6.53
C ARG A 145 8.47 -6.58 -5.93
N VAL A 146 8.59 -7.66 -6.69
CA VAL A 146 8.32 -9.03 -6.22
C VAL A 146 9.21 -9.34 -5.03
N TYR A 147 10.52 -9.11 -5.13
CA TYR A 147 11.44 -9.29 -4.00
C TYR A 147 10.99 -8.57 -2.73
N ASN A 148 10.65 -7.28 -2.83
CA ASN A 148 10.20 -6.50 -1.69
C ASN A 148 8.86 -6.99 -1.12
N TRP A 149 7.96 -7.50 -1.97
CA TRP A 149 6.70 -8.08 -1.51
C TRP A 149 6.94 -9.32 -0.65
N PHE A 150 7.80 -10.25 -1.10
CA PHE A 150 8.16 -11.44 -0.32
C PHE A 150 8.90 -11.08 0.97
N ALA A 151 9.81 -10.10 0.91
CA ALA A 151 10.53 -9.62 2.09
C ALA A 151 9.57 -9.02 3.14
N ASN A 152 8.60 -8.23 2.71
CA ASN A 152 7.60 -7.67 3.62
C ASN A 152 6.67 -8.74 4.19
N ARG A 153 6.25 -9.73 3.40
CA ARG A 153 5.40 -10.83 3.89
C ARG A 153 6.09 -11.67 4.97
N ARG A 154 7.36 -12.02 4.78
CA ARG A 154 8.13 -12.71 5.83
C ARG A 154 8.27 -11.88 7.11
N LYS A 155 8.46 -10.57 6.98
CA LYS A 155 8.50 -9.65 8.13
C LYS A 155 7.15 -9.59 8.86
N GLU A 156 6.05 -9.54 8.12
CA GLU A 156 4.69 -9.57 8.69
C GLU A 156 4.44 -10.87 9.45
N GLU A 157 4.77 -12.04 8.88
CA GLU A 157 4.64 -13.33 9.59
C GLU A 157 5.49 -13.39 10.85
N ALA A 158 6.75 -12.92 10.78
CA ALA A 158 7.63 -12.86 11.94
C ALA A 158 7.06 -11.92 13.03
N PHE A 159 6.45 -10.80 12.64
CA PHE A 159 5.78 -9.90 13.56
C PHE A 159 4.55 -10.57 14.20
N TRP A 160 3.72 -11.26 13.41
CA TRP A 160 2.56 -12.01 13.91
C TRP A 160 2.96 -13.11 14.90
N HIS A 161 3.97 -13.91 14.58
CA HIS A 161 4.49 -14.93 15.50
C HIS A 161 5.01 -14.32 16.79
N LYS A 162 5.73 -13.19 16.73
CA LYS A 162 6.21 -12.49 17.92
C LYS A 162 5.06 -11.96 18.77
N LEU A 163 4.00 -11.44 18.14
CA LEU A 163 2.81 -10.96 18.84
C LEU A 163 2.05 -12.12 19.51
N ALA A 164 1.91 -13.25 18.82
CA ALA A 164 1.27 -14.45 19.36
C ALA A 164 2.03 -15.03 20.56
N MET A 165 3.37 -15.03 20.52
CA MET A 165 4.22 -15.43 21.64
C MET A 165 4.12 -14.44 22.82
N ASN A 166 4.01 -13.14 22.56
CA ASN A 166 3.78 -12.13 23.60
C ASN A 166 2.37 -12.20 24.23
N THR A 167 1.37 -12.70 23.49
CA THR A 167 0.02 -12.93 24.04
C THR A 167 -0.02 -14.19 24.92
N TYR A 168 0.80 -15.20 24.61
CA TYR A 168 0.86 -16.45 25.38
C TYR A 168 1.86 -16.42 26.55
N SER A 169 2.84 -15.51 26.51
CA SER A 169 3.60 -15.13 27.70
C SER A 169 2.77 -14.17 28.55
N GLY A 170 1.84 -14.74 29.32
CA GLY A 170 1.28 -14.06 30.48
C GLY A 170 2.38 -13.54 31.41
N PRO A 171 2.04 -12.68 32.40
CA PRO A 171 3.01 -12.14 33.35
C PRO A 171 3.90 -13.28 33.86
N PRO A 172 5.22 -13.07 34.02
CA PRO A 172 6.09 -14.11 34.55
C PRO A 172 5.44 -14.68 35.81
N PRO A 173 5.39 -16.00 36.00
CA PRO A 173 4.88 -16.55 37.25
C PRO A 173 5.70 -15.89 38.36
N GLY A 174 5.00 -15.19 39.25
CA GLY A 174 5.60 -14.63 40.45
C GLY A 174 6.41 -15.71 41.17
N PRO A 175 7.43 -15.34 41.94
CA PRO A 175 8.32 -16.31 42.57
C PRO A 175 7.45 -17.31 43.36
N GLY A 176 7.53 -18.58 42.98
CA GLY A 176 6.73 -19.65 43.56
C GLY A 176 6.91 -19.73 45.08
N PRO A 177 5.95 -20.33 45.81
CA PRO A 177 6.03 -20.44 47.26
C PRO A 177 7.19 -21.36 47.62
N GLY A 178 8.26 -20.78 48.18
CA GLY A 178 9.37 -21.53 48.74
C GLY A 178 8.95 -22.34 49.98
N PRO A 179 9.70 -23.39 50.36
CA PRO A 179 9.38 -24.21 51.52
C PRO A 179 9.59 -23.43 52.82
N ALA A 180 8.73 -23.69 53.81
CA ALA A 180 8.71 -23.02 55.11
C ALA A 180 9.93 -23.35 56.00
N LEU A 181 10.62 -22.27 56.42
CA LEU A 181 11.35 -21.89 57.67
C LEU A 181 11.94 -22.97 58.63
N PRO A 182 12.98 -22.60 59.41
CA PRO A 182 12.69 -21.98 60.71
C PRO A 182 13.44 -20.67 61.00
N ALA A 183 12.86 -19.97 61.96
CA ALA A 183 13.10 -18.60 62.42
C ALA A 183 14.52 -18.32 62.94
N HIS A 184 14.99 -17.08 62.75
CA HIS A 184 15.78 -16.36 63.75
C HIS A 184 15.56 -14.84 63.64
N SER A 185 15.06 -14.28 64.74
CA SER A 185 15.36 -12.96 65.34
C SER A 185 15.10 -11.66 64.56
N SER A 186 14.03 -10.97 64.98
CA SER A 186 13.81 -9.50 65.00
C SER A 186 15.00 -8.72 65.63
N PRO A 187 15.07 -7.36 65.63
CA PRO A 187 13.97 -6.39 65.40
C PRO A 187 14.29 -5.09 64.63
N GLY A 188 13.22 -4.41 64.20
CA GLY A 188 13.09 -2.97 64.37
C GLY A 188 13.44 -2.08 63.17
N LEU A 189 12.41 -1.58 62.47
CA LEU A 189 11.88 -0.23 62.69
C LEU A 189 10.70 0.03 61.74
N LEU A 190 9.63 0.58 62.34
CA LEU A 190 8.35 0.96 61.72
C LEU A 190 8.47 2.31 60.95
N PRO A 191 7.48 2.62 60.09
CA PRO A 191 7.51 3.70 59.09
C PRO A 191 7.00 5.05 59.64
N PRO A 192 7.03 6.12 58.83
CA PRO A 192 5.76 6.71 58.39
C PRO A 192 5.80 7.08 56.89
N ALA A 193 4.81 6.70 56.08
CA ALA A 193 3.51 7.38 55.91
C ALA A 193 3.65 8.87 55.55
N LEU A 194 3.27 9.24 54.30
CA LEU A 194 2.46 10.41 53.93
C LEU A 194 2.50 10.64 52.40
N SER A 195 1.39 10.36 51.71
CA SER A 195 0.95 11.09 50.51
C SER A 195 0.38 12.48 50.94
N PRO A 196 -0.18 13.38 50.09
CA PRO A 196 -0.20 13.51 48.62
C PRO A 196 0.05 14.98 48.11
N SER A 197 0.04 15.16 46.78
CA SER A 197 -0.42 16.34 46.00
C SER A 197 0.12 17.76 46.29
N LYS A 198 0.70 18.42 45.25
CA LYS A 198 0.30 19.79 44.88
C LYS A 198 0.68 20.23 43.45
N VAL A 199 -0.36 20.68 42.76
CA VAL A 199 -0.45 21.62 41.62
C VAL A 199 0.42 22.87 41.74
N HIS A 200 0.97 23.33 40.62
CA HIS A 200 1.08 24.72 40.09
C HIS A 200 1.65 24.56 38.65
N GLY A 201 1.20 25.23 37.58
CA GLY A 201 0.55 26.53 37.48
C GLY A 201 1.55 27.57 36.93
N GLU A 202 1.19 28.17 35.79
CA GLU A 202 1.64 29.46 35.25
C GLU A 202 2.92 29.54 34.37
N CYS A 203 2.65 29.76 33.07
CA CYS A 203 3.03 30.91 32.24
C CYS A 203 4.25 31.76 32.63
N TYR A 204 5.17 31.95 31.68
CA TYR A 204 5.29 33.16 30.85
C TYR A 204 5.92 32.80 29.50
#